data_AF-A0A9E6K0D6-F1
#
_entry.id   AF-A0A9E6K0D6-F1
#
_cell.length_a   1.000
_cell.length_b   1.000
_cell.length_c   1.000
_cell.angle_alpha   90.00
_cell.angle_beta   90.00
_cell.angle_gamma   90.00
#
_symmetry.space_group_name_H-M   'P 1'
#
loop_
_entity.id
_entity.type
_entity.pdbx_description
1 polymer ?
#
loop_
_entity_poly.entity_id
_entity_poly.type
_entity_poly.pdbx_seq_one_letter_code
_entity_poly.pdbx_strand_id
1 'polypeptide(L)'
;MIKEESTHILFDGEKIIISPNLGKIFDFLMNIEREIESFIDFEKQLQKIKESYTETLGFTAFLAKKIEDNNIDFNYIISENPENIASKFDFHLPIRSQFIVLFASLETLFCLYITYIEKIDNEEDIRKKTMDKKETIKFLNKFILSNENEYFNVNKKIFSKISAKQIREIRNSLTHFYSVKGGINIIHNELNEKARKLEGKLKEKGNNNVIFISPNDLFLLIRGASKILIKSWSDDYLSDPIEFSEKITFVKSIVDKNSAVLIKNKDLNI
;
A
#
# COMPACT_ATOMS: atom_id res chain seq x y z
N MET A 1 24.28 27.63 -22.16
CA MET A 1 24.40 26.15 -22.12
C MET A 1 23.55 25.65 -20.97
N ILE A 2 22.38 25.11 -21.28
CA ILE A 2 21.56 24.39 -20.30
C ILE A 2 22.30 23.05 -20.11
N LYS A 3 22.78 22.76 -18.89
CA LYS A 3 23.26 21.42 -18.55
C LYS A 3 22.05 20.49 -18.70
N GLU A 4 22.10 19.58 -19.67
CA GLU A 4 21.13 18.48 -19.75
C GLU A 4 21.27 17.63 -18.49
N GLU A 5 20.43 17.89 -17.49
CA GLU A 5 20.26 16.99 -16.35
C GLU A 5 19.57 15.73 -16.87
N SER A 6 20.39 14.74 -17.22
CA SER A 6 20.02 13.38 -17.62
C SER A 6 18.71 12.93 -16.97
N THR A 7 17.74 12.49 -17.77
CA THR A 7 16.39 12.06 -17.38
C THR A 7 16.27 10.53 -17.40
N HIS A 8 17.28 9.77 -16.93
CA HIS A 8 17.32 8.31 -17.09
C HIS A 8 17.11 7.57 -15.77
N ILE A 9 16.62 6.34 -15.90
CA ILE A 9 16.79 5.26 -14.92
C ILE A 9 17.78 4.30 -15.57
N LEU A 10 19.05 4.36 -15.17
CA LEU A 10 20.09 3.47 -15.67
C LEU A 10 20.32 2.36 -14.65
N PHE A 11 20.17 1.10 -15.08
CA PHE A 11 20.62 -0.05 -14.31
C PHE A 11 22.01 -0.43 -14.82
N ASP A 12 23.05 -0.09 -14.07
CA ASP A 12 24.46 -0.37 -14.47
C ASP A 12 24.92 -1.79 -14.11
N GLY A 13 24.03 -2.60 -13.53
CA GLY A 13 24.30 -3.96 -13.04
C GLY A 13 24.51 -4.03 -11.52
N GLU A 14 24.84 -2.92 -10.86
CA GLU A 14 25.00 -2.84 -9.39
C GLU A 14 24.02 -1.87 -8.73
N LYS A 15 23.63 -0.80 -9.44
CA LYS A 15 22.88 0.34 -8.89
C LYS A 15 21.87 0.85 -9.91
N ILE A 16 20.75 1.37 -9.40
CA ILE A 16 19.82 2.16 -10.19
C ILE A 16 20.26 3.62 -10.08
N ILE A 17 20.76 4.19 -11.17
CA ILE A 17 21.05 5.62 -11.29
C ILE A 17 19.76 6.31 -11.71
N ILE A 18 19.18 7.08 -10.79
CA ILE A 18 17.95 7.85 -11.03
C ILE A 18 18.34 9.30 -11.32
N SER A 19 17.85 9.82 -12.45
CA SER A 19 17.89 11.24 -12.77
C SER A 19 17.45 12.15 -11.61
N PRO A 20 18.07 13.33 -11.42
CA PRO A 20 17.55 14.36 -10.52
C PRO A 20 16.09 14.77 -10.81
N ASN A 21 15.63 14.67 -12.07
CA ASN A 21 14.26 14.99 -12.47
C ASN A 21 13.26 13.90 -12.04
N LEU A 22 13.72 12.66 -11.94
CA LEU A 22 12.92 11.55 -11.45
C LEU A 22 13.04 11.39 -9.93
N GLY A 23 14.17 11.76 -9.33
CA GLY A 23 14.45 11.57 -7.90
C GLY A 23 13.33 12.06 -7.00
N LYS A 24 12.79 13.27 -7.24
CA LYS A 24 11.68 13.81 -6.45
C LYS A 24 10.38 13.02 -6.59
N ILE A 25 10.08 12.51 -7.80
CA ILE A 25 8.89 11.71 -8.05
C ILE A 25 9.03 10.34 -7.39
N PHE A 26 10.23 9.74 -7.45
CA PHE A 26 10.54 8.50 -6.76
C PHE A 26 10.46 8.66 -5.24
N ASP A 27 11.05 9.71 -4.68
CA ASP A 27 10.98 10.01 -3.25
C ASP A 27 9.53 10.19 -2.80
N PHE A 28 8.72 10.91 -3.58
CA PHE A 28 7.30 11.09 -3.32
C PHE A 28 6.54 9.75 -3.29
N LEU A 29 6.70 8.91 -4.33
CA LEU A 29 6.05 7.60 -4.40
C LEU A 29 6.54 6.65 -3.30
N MET A 30 7.83 6.67 -2.97
CA MET A 30 8.42 5.86 -1.90
C MET A 30 7.90 6.28 -0.53
N ASN A 31 7.71 7.58 -0.28
CA ASN A 31 7.15 8.04 0.99
C ASN A 31 5.69 7.61 1.15
N ILE A 32 4.89 7.71 0.09
CA ILE A 32 3.52 7.16 0.07
C ILE A 32 3.55 5.65 0.35
N GLU A 33 4.43 4.89 -0.31
CA GLU A 33 4.57 3.45 -0.08
C GLU A 33 4.93 3.14 1.38
N ARG A 34 5.90 3.86 1.96
CA ARG A 34 6.31 3.69 3.37
C ARG A 34 5.21 4.03 4.36
N GLU A 35 4.43 5.08 4.11
CA GLU A 35 3.29 5.44 4.97
C GLU A 35 2.22 4.35 4.94
N ILE A 36 1.91 3.81 3.76
CA ILE A 36 0.96 2.70 3.60
C ILE A 36 1.48 1.43 4.25
N GLU A 37 2.76 1.07 4.04
CA GLU A 37 3.39 -0.08 4.69
C GLU A 37 3.34 0.07 6.20
N SER A 38 3.70 1.24 6.74
CA SER A 38 3.62 1.52 8.18
C SER A 38 2.20 1.37 8.70
N PHE A 39 1.21 1.86 7.95
CA PHE A 39 -0.20 1.75 8.32
C PHE A 39 -0.72 0.29 8.29
N ILE A 40 -0.34 -0.49 7.28
CA ILE A 40 -0.77 -1.89 7.12
C ILE A 40 -0.05 -2.81 8.11
N ASP A 41 1.24 -2.58 8.37
CA ASP A 41 2.07 -3.42 9.23
C ASP A 41 2.02 -3.02 10.71
N PHE A 42 1.33 -1.93 11.07
CA PHE A 42 1.14 -1.51 12.45
C PHE A 42 0.54 -2.62 13.32
N GLU A 43 -0.46 -3.34 12.81
CA GLU A 43 -1.09 -4.48 13.50
C GLU A 43 -0.07 -5.61 13.76
N LYS A 44 0.80 -5.92 12.79
CA LYS A 44 1.84 -6.95 12.96
C LYS A 44 2.90 -6.52 13.98
N GLN A 45 3.27 -5.24 13.99
CA GLN A 45 4.23 -4.71 14.95
C GLN A 45 3.65 -4.73 16.37
N LEU A 46 2.38 -4.34 16.53
CA LEU A 46 1.66 -4.45 17.80
C LEU A 46 1.55 -5.89 18.28
N GLN A 47 1.23 -6.83 17.38
CA GLN A 47 1.17 -8.25 17.73
C GLN A 47 2.52 -8.79 18.21
N LYS A 48 3.64 -8.41 17.57
CA LYS A 48 4.99 -8.76 18.04
C LYS A 48 5.31 -8.16 19.42
N ILE A 49 4.92 -6.91 19.65
CA ILE A 49 5.09 -6.26 20.96
C ILE A 49 4.28 -6.99 22.01
N LYS A 50 3.02 -7.36 21.72
CA LYS A 50 2.14 -8.13 22.59
C LYS A 50 2.76 -9.49 22.95
N GLU A 51 3.25 -10.22 21.96
CA GLU A 51 3.93 -11.52 22.15
C GLU A 51 5.16 -11.36 23.05
N SER A 52 6.07 -10.45 22.70
CA SER A 52 7.29 -10.18 23.47
C SER A 52 7.00 -9.74 24.91
N TYR A 53 5.98 -8.91 25.10
CA TYR A 53 5.57 -8.46 26.41
C TYR A 53 4.98 -9.59 27.27
N THR A 54 4.13 -10.43 26.66
CA THR A 54 3.54 -11.61 27.32
C THR A 54 4.64 -12.59 27.75
N GLU A 55 5.62 -12.85 26.89
CA GLU A 55 6.79 -13.67 27.22
C GLU A 55 7.60 -13.06 28.38
N THR A 56 7.87 -11.76 28.32
CA THR A 56 8.63 -11.04 29.36
C THR A 56 7.94 -11.14 30.72
N LEU A 57 6.63 -10.92 30.77
CA LEU A 57 5.87 -11.05 32.02
C LEU A 57 5.81 -12.50 32.51
N GLY A 58 5.66 -13.47 31.60
CA GLY A 58 5.70 -14.89 31.95
C GLY A 58 7.06 -15.30 32.55
N PHE A 59 8.16 -14.84 31.97
CA PHE A 59 9.51 -15.06 32.49
C PHE A 59 9.71 -14.39 33.85
N THR A 60 9.22 -13.15 34.01
CA THR A 60 9.29 -12.42 35.28
C THR A 60 8.52 -13.14 36.39
N ALA A 61 7.32 -13.64 36.11
CA ALA A 61 6.52 -14.44 37.04
C ALA A 61 7.22 -15.76 37.41
N PHE A 62 7.85 -16.43 36.44
CA PHE A 62 8.64 -17.64 36.69
C PHE A 62 9.84 -17.36 37.62
N LEU A 63 10.58 -16.27 37.38
CA LEU A 63 11.71 -15.88 38.24
C LEU A 63 11.26 -15.51 39.64
N ALA A 64 10.18 -14.73 39.79
CA ALA A 64 9.62 -14.38 41.09
C ALA A 64 9.29 -15.63 41.91
N LYS A 65 8.63 -16.63 41.30
CA LYS A 65 8.36 -17.92 41.93
C LYS A 65 9.63 -18.67 42.32
N LYS A 66 10.67 -18.65 41.47
CA LYS A 66 11.96 -19.28 41.79
C LYS A 66 12.67 -18.61 42.96
N ILE A 67 12.55 -17.29 43.12
CA ILE A 67 13.14 -16.55 44.23
C ILE A 67 12.41 -16.91 45.53
N GLU A 68 11.07 -16.97 45.49
CA GLU A 68 10.22 -17.42 46.59
C GLU A 68 10.54 -18.87 47.00
N ASP A 69 10.64 -19.80 46.04
CA ASP A 69 11.01 -21.21 46.26
C ASP A 69 12.38 -21.36 46.97
N ASN A 70 13.27 -20.36 46.86
CA ASN A 70 14.60 -20.35 47.49
C ASN A 70 14.64 -19.57 48.82
N ASN A 71 13.48 -19.21 49.41
CA ASN A 71 13.38 -18.45 50.65
C ASN A 71 14.14 -17.10 50.63
N ILE A 72 14.28 -16.50 49.46
CA ILE A 72 14.82 -15.14 49.34
C ILE A 72 13.64 -14.18 49.48
N ASP A 73 13.72 -13.27 50.45
CA ASP A 73 12.66 -12.29 50.70
C ASP A 73 12.53 -11.34 49.49
N PHE A 74 11.46 -11.51 48.73
CA PHE A 74 11.19 -10.78 47.50
C PHE A 74 9.70 -10.50 47.35
N ASN A 75 9.33 -9.24 47.58
CA ASN A 75 7.96 -8.77 47.37
C ASN A 75 7.83 -8.15 45.97
N TYR A 76 7.43 -8.97 45.00
CA TYR A 76 7.01 -8.50 43.68
C TYR A 76 5.49 -8.59 43.54
N ILE A 77 4.86 -7.43 43.38
CA ILE A 77 3.43 -7.32 43.12
C ILE A 77 3.26 -7.02 41.65
N ILE A 78 2.72 -7.99 40.90
CA ILE A 78 2.25 -7.76 39.54
C ILE A 78 1.08 -6.76 39.65
N SER A 79 1.27 -5.53 39.19
CA SER A 79 0.24 -4.48 39.27
C SER A 79 -1.01 -4.80 38.46
N GLU A 80 -0.91 -5.66 37.44
CA GLU A 80 -2.02 -6.08 36.59
C GLU A 80 -1.69 -7.42 35.90
N ASN A 81 -2.67 -8.33 35.77
CA ASN A 81 -2.47 -9.64 35.13
C ASN A 81 -1.92 -9.45 33.69
N PRO A 82 -0.86 -10.18 33.28
CA PRO A 82 -0.29 -10.12 31.93
C PRO A 82 -1.33 -10.21 30.80
N GLU A 83 -2.36 -11.04 30.96
CA GLU A 83 -3.44 -11.19 29.98
C GLU A 83 -4.30 -9.92 29.83
N ASN A 84 -4.51 -9.18 30.94
CA ASN A 84 -5.26 -7.93 30.95
C ASN A 84 -4.46 -6.75 30.36
N ILE A 85 -3.14 -6.80 30.42
CA ILE A 85 -2.29 -5.81 29.73
C ILE A 85 -2.19 -6.17 28.25
N ALA A 86 -2.06 -7.45 27.91
CA ALA A 86 -2.01 -7.93 26.53
C ALA A 86 -3.27 -7.54 25.74
N SER A 87 -4.46 -7.53 26.37
CA SER A 87 -5.70 -7.08 25.73
C SER A 87 -5.76 -5.57 25.49
N LYS A 88 -4.97 -4.75 26.20
CA LYS A 88 -4.84 -3.30 25.91
C LYS A 88 -4.08 -3.03 24.61
N PHE A 89 -3.35 -4.02 24.11
CA PHE A 89 -2.67 -3.98 22.80
C PHE A 89 -3.54 -4.50 21.65
N ASP A 90 -4.80 -4.92 21.91
CA ASP A 90 -5.75 -5.30 20.85
C ASP A 90 -6.26 -4.05 20.14
N PHE A 91 -5.40 -3.47 19.30
CA PHE A 91 -5.74 -2.39 18.41
C PHE A 91 -5.93 -2.94 17.00
N HIS A 92 -7.17 -3.12 16.58
CA HIS A 92 -7.50 -3.44 15.20
C HIS A 92 -7.72 -2.15 14.43
N LEU A 93 -6.86 -1.89 13.43
CA LEU A 93 -7.09 -0.80 12.50
C LEU A 93 -8.33 -1.16 11.66
N PRO A 94 -9.36 -0.29 11.63
CA PRO A 94 -10.55 -0.59 10.85
C PRO A 94 -10.18 -0.83 9.38
N ILE A 95 -10.65 -1.95 8.80
CA ILE A 95 -10.47 -2.28 7.37
C ILE A 95 -10.75 -1.05 6.50
N ARG A 96 -11.83 -0.32 6.83
CA ARG A 96 -12.25 0.87 6.09
C ARG A 96 -11.12 1.89 5.95
N SER A 97 -10.42 2.18 7.03
CA SER A 97 -9.31 3.14 7.02
C SER A 97 -8.16 2.63 6.15
N GLN A 98 -7.83 1.33 6.23
CA GLN A 98 -6.79 0.71 5.38
C GLN A 98 -7.13 0.83 3.90
N PHE A 99 -8.37 0.52 3.51
CA PHE A 99 -8.80 0.66 2.11
C PHE A 99 -8.86 2.12 1.63
N ILE A 100 -9.29 3.07 2.47
CA ILE A 100 -9.32 4.49 2.09
C ILE A 100 -7.90 4.97 1.75
N VAL A 101 -6.92 4.66 2.60
CA VAL A 101 -5.51 5.02 2.38
C VAL A 101 -4.98 4.37 1.11
N LEU A 102 -5.28 3.08 0.89
CA LEU A 102 -4.89 2.37 -0.32
C LEU A 102 -5.50 2.95 -1.59
N PHE A 103 -6.80 3.29 -1.58
CA PHE A 103 -7.42 3.91 -2.74
C PHE A 103 -6.95 5.34 -2.97
N ALA A 104 -6.59 6.10 -1.93
CA ALA A 104 -5.94 7.40 -2.09
C ALA A 104 -4.57 7.26 -2.79
N SER A 105 -3.81 6.22 -2.46
CA SER A 105 -2.55 5.89 -3.15
C SER A 105 -2.79 5.52 -4.62
N LEU A 106 -3.78 4.67 -4.90
CA LEU A 106 -4.18 4.32 -6.26
C LEU A 106 -4.61 5.56 -7.06
N GLU A 107 -5.38 6.45 -6.44
CA GLU A 107 -5.83 7.70 -7.06
C GLU A 107 -4.62 8.62 -7.34
N THR A 108 -3.65 8.70 -6.43
CA THR A 108 -2.41 9.46 -6.65
C THR A 108 -1.64 8.93 -7.86
N LEU A 109 -1.48 7.61 -7.98
CA LEU A 109 -0.87 7.00 -9.17
C LEU A 109 -1.67 7.31 -10.45
N PHE A 110 -2.99 7.32 -10.38
CA PHE A 110 -3.84 7.61 -11.52
C PHE A 110 -3.73 9.08 -11.94
N CYS A 111 -3.72 10.02 -10.99
CA CYS A 111 -3.46 11.43 -11.25
C CYS A 111 -2.11 11.65 -11.93
N LEU A 112 -1.03 11.04 -11.41
CA LEU A 112 0.30 11.13 -12.03
C LEU A 112 0.31 10.59 -13.46
N TYR A 113 -0.39 9.48 -13.71
CA TYR A 113 -0.54 8.92 -15.05
C TYR A 113 -1.29 9.87 -16.00
N ILE A 114 -2.42 10.46 -15.58
CA ILE A 114 -3.18 11.40 -16.39
C ILE A 114 -2.36 12.66 -16.67
N THR A 115 -1.73 13.24 -15.65
CA THR A 115 -0.83 14.38 -15.80
C THR A 115 0.27 14.09 -16.81
N TYR A 116 0.88 12.90 -16.74
CA TYR A 116 1.95 12.51 -17.66
C TYR A 116 1.48 12.37 -19.11
N ILE A 117 0.36 11.69 -19.34
CA ILE A 117 -0.16 11.42 -20.70
C ILE A 117 -0.77 12.68 -21.33
N GLU A 118 -1.51 13.46 -20.56
CA GLU A 118 -2.34 14.54 -21.07
C GLU A 118 -1.75 15.94 -20.83
N LYS A 119 -0.63 16.05 -20.10
CA LYS A 119 0.04 17.32 -19.76
C LYS A 119 -0.92 18.35 -19.13
N ILE A 120 -1.79 17.89 -18.22
CA ILE A 120 -2.77 18.73 -17.49
C ILE A 120 -2.36 18.86 -16.02
N ASP A 121 -2.42 20.08 -15.48
CA ASP A 121 -2.12 20.41 -14.08
C ASP A 121 -3.31 20.98 -13.30
N ASN A 122 -4.44 21.23 -13.98
CA ASN A 122 -5.66 21.70 -13.36
C ASN A 122 -6.35 20.57 -12.57
N GLU A 123 -6.60 20.79 -11.28
CA GLU A 123 -7.23 19.82 -10.38
C GLU A 123 -8.61 19.35 -10.88
N GLU A 124 -9.43 20.27 -11.40
CA GLU A 124 -10.78 19.95 -11.88
C GLU A 124 -10.73 19.05 -13.11
N ASP A 125 -9.80 19.30 -14.03
CA ASP A 125 -9.65 18.51 -15.26
C ASP A 125 -9.05 17.12 -14.97
N ILE A 126 -8.04 17.05 -14.09
CA ILE A 126 -7.51 15.77 -13.59
C ILE A 126 -8.63 14.97 -12.95
N ARG A 127 -9.43 15.58 -12.06
CA ARG A 127 -10.55 14.92 -11.40
C ARG A 127 -11.61 14.44 -12.39
N LYS A 128 -11.95 15.24 -13.41
CA LYS A 128 -12.88 14.81 -14.48
C LYS A 128 -12.37 13.54 -15.16
N LYS A 129 -11.08 13.47 -15.45
CA LYS A 129 -10.43 12.31 -16.09
C LYS A 129 -10.38 11.10 -15.16
N THR A 130 -10.04 11.26 -13.89
CA THR A 130 -9.98 10.11 -12.95
C THR A 130 -11.37 9.59 -12.54
N MET A 131 -12.41 10.42 -12.71
CA MET A 131 -13.81 10.00 -12.56
C MET A 131 -14.38 9.35 -13.83
N ASP A 132 -13.79 9.62 -15.00
CA ASP A 132 -14.24 9.02 -16.27
C ASP A 132 -14.12 7.50 -16.22
N LYS A 133 -15.21 6.84 -16.63
CA LYS A 133 -15.31 5.38 -16.56
C LYS A 133 -14.32 4.69 -17.50
N LYS A 134 -14.14 5.22 -18.71
CA LYS A 134 -13.27 4.59 -19.71
C LYS A 134 -11.82 4.74 -19.30
N GLU A 135 -11.42 5.93 -18.86
CA GLU A 135 -10.06 6.18 -18.37
C GLU A 135 -9.75 5.35 -17.12
N THR A 136 -10.68 5.29 -16.15
CA THR A 136 -10.49 4.45 -14.95
C THR A 136 -10.28 2.98 -15.32
N ILE A 137 -11.13 2.43 -16.21
CA ILE A 137 -11.01 1.03 -16.63
C ILE A 137 -9.71 0.78 -17.39
N LYS A 138 -9.30 1.71 -18.27
CA LYS A 138 -8.05 1.65 -19.01
C LYS A 138 -6.85 1.63 -18.06
N PHE A 139 -6.82 2.53 -17.09
CA PHE A 139 -5.77 2.60 -16.07
C PHE A 139 -5.70 1.32 -15.23
N LEU A 140 -6.83 0.87 -14.68
CA LEU A 140 -6.88 -0.35 -13.87
C LEU A 140 -6.43 -1.58 -14.66
N ASN A 141 -6.84 -1.75 -15.91
CA ASN A 141 -6.39 -2.87 -16.73
C ASN A 141 -4.91 -2.77 -17.12
N LYS A 142 -4.40 -1.56 -17.36
CA LYS A 142 -3.00 -1.34 -17.76
C LYS A 142 -2.03 -1.61 -16.61
N PHE A 143 -2.37 -1.21 -15.38
CA PHE A 143 -1.41 -1.22 -14.26
C PHE A 143 -1.77 -2.19 -13.12
N ILE A 144 -3.06 -2.37 -12.81
CA ILE A 144 -3.51 -3.20 -11.66
C ILE A 144 -3.81 -4.63 -12.08
N LEU A 145 -4.65 -4.81 -13.11
CA LEU A 145 -5.09 -6.11 -13.62
C LEU A 145 -4.28 -6.53 -14.86
N SER A 146 -2.99 -6.20 -14.88
CA SER A 146 -2.07 -6.48 -15.98
C SER A 146 -1.22 -7.71 -15.69
N ASN A 147 -0.88 -8.49 -16.73
CA ASN A 147 0.08 -9.59 -16.60
C ASN A 147 1.51 -9.08 -16.30
N GLU A 148 1.78 -7.80 -16.53
CA GLU A 148 3.04 -7.16 -16.12
C GLU A 148 3.09 -6.86 -14.63
N ASN A 149 1.94 -6.86 -13.94
CA ASN A 149 1.87 -6.77 -12.50
C ASN A 149 2.21 -8.13 -11.91
N GLU A 150 3.43 -8.25 -11.37
CA GLU A 150 3.97 -9.49 -10.82
C GLU A 150 3.01 -10.16 -9.85
N TYR A 151 2.43 -9.39 -8.93
CA TYR A 151 1.51 -9.93 -7.93
C TYR A 151 0.20 -10.43 -8.55
N PHE A 152 -0.36 -9.68 -9.50
CA PHE A 152 -1.52 -10.14 -10.27
C PHE A 152 -1.19 -11.41 -11.07
N ASN A 153 -0.04 -11.47 -11.73
CA ASN A 153 0.36 -12.59 -12.58
C ASN A 153 0.56 -13.88 -11.76
N VAL A 154 1.25 -13.79 -10.62
CA VAL A 154 1.43 -14.92 -9.69
C VAL A 154 0.06 -15.42 -9.18
N ASN A 155 -0.87 -14.51 -8.93
CA ASN A 155 -2.18 -14.82 -8.35
C ASN A 155 -3.32 -14.79 -9.38
N LYS A 156 -3.01 -14.98 -10.67
CA LYS A 156 -3.95 -14.79 -11.78
C LYS A 156 -5.21 -15.63 -11.66
N LYS A 157 -5.10 -16.87 -11.15
CA LYS A 157 -6.26 -17.76 -10.90
C LYS A 157 -7.33 -17.13 -9.99
N ILE A 158 -6.92 -16.22 -9.10
CA ILE A 158 -7.78 -15.52 -8.14
C ILE A 158 -8.22 -14.19 -8.75
N PHE A 159 -7.26 -13.36 -9.18
CA PHE A 159 -7.55 -11.98 -9.58
C PHE A 159 -8.11 -11.84 -11.00
N SER A 160 -7.97 -12.83 -11.90
CA SER A 160 -8.54 -12.76 -13.25
C SER A 160 -10.07 -12.70 -13.27
N LYS A 161 -10.70 -13.03 -12.15
CA LYS A 161 -12.16 -12.97 -11.96
C LYS A 161 -12.64 -11.61 -11.44
N ILE A 162 -11.71 -10.74 -11.05
CA ILE A 162 -12.00 -9.37 -10.64
C ILE A 162 -11.94 -8.49 -11.88
N SER A 163 -13.02 -7.76 -12.14
CA SER A 163 -13.06 -6.77 -13.21
C SER A 163 -12.66 -5.38 -12.71
N ALA A 164 -12.08 -4.58 -13.60
CA ALA A 164 -11.83 -3.16 -13.34
C ALA A 164 -13.10 -2.40 -12.92
N LYS A 165 -14.26 -2.82 -13.43
CA LYS A 165 -15.56 -2.28 -13.01
C LYS A 165 -15.80 -2.48 -11.51
N GLN A 166 -15.55 -3.68 -10.98
CA GLN A 166 -15.75 -3.97 -9.57
C GLN A 166 -14.77 -3.21 -8.67
N ILE A 167 -13.49 -3.08 -9.08
CA ILE A 167 -12.51 -2.26 -8.33
C ILE A 167 -12.96 -0.80 -8.28
N ARG A 168 -13.44 -0.25 -9.41
CA ARG A 168 -14.00 1.10 -9.47
C ARG A 168 -15.24 1.26 -8.59
N GLU A 169 -16.12 0.26 -8.56
CA GLU A 169 -17.29 0.26 -7.68
C GLU A 169 -16.87 0.28 -6.21
N ILE A 170 -15.89 -0.54 -5.82
CA ILE A 170 -15.32 -0.51 -4.45
C ILE A 170 -14.75 0.89 -4.14
N ARG A 171 -13.92 1.46 -5.03
CA ARG A 171 -13.39 2.82 -4.89
C ARG A 171 -14.50 3.82 -4.60
N ASN A 172 -15.59 3.76 -5.36
CA ASN A 172 -16.71 4.70 -5.22
C ASN A 172 -17.61 4.40 -4.01
N SER A 173 -17.70 3.14 -3.57
CA SER A 173 -18.58 2.68 -2.48
C SER A 173 -17.99 2.84 -1.08
N LEU A 174 -16.70 3.13 -0.93
CA LEU A 174 -16.05 3.38 0.38
C LEU A 174 -16.65 4.59 1.15
N THR A 175 -17.46 5.41 0.47
CA THR A 175 -18.32 6.43 1.07
C THR A 175 -19.56 5.86 1.80
N HIS A 176 -20.06 4.67 1.45
CA HIS A 176 -21.34 4.13 1.94
C HIS A 176 -21.31 2.69 2.53
N PHE A 177 -20.16 2.00 2.48
CA PHE A 177 -19.74 0.76 3.19
C PHE A 177 -20.72 -0.43 3.40
N TYR A 178 -21.91 -0.49 2.79
CA TYR A 178 -22.72 -1.70 2.85
C TYR A 178 -23.17 -2.11 1.44
N SER A 179 -22.67 -3.27 1.03
CA SER A 179 -22.87 -3.95 -0.26
C SER A 179 -22.06 -3.43 -1.45
N VAL A 180 -20.87 -4.02 -1.67
CA VAL A 180 -20.53 -4.32 -3.05
C VAL A 180 -21.54 -5.38 -3.47
N LYS A 181 -22.57 -4.98 -4.23
CA LYS A 181 -23.52 -5.91 -4.86
C LYS A 181 -22.75 -6.72 -5.92
N GLY A 182 -22.00 -7.73 -5.48
CA GLY A 182 -21.39 -8.71 -6.37
C GLY A 182 -19.98 -9.15 -6.00
N GLY A 183 -19.84 -10.45 -5.72
CA GLY A 183 -18.65 -11.29 -5.93
C GLY A 183 -17.39 -11.03 -5.08
N ILE A 184 -17.05 -9.78 -4.79
CA ILE A 184 -15.86 -9.40 -4.04
C ILE A 184 -16.23 -9.13 -2.58
N ASN A 185 -15.59 -9.85 -1.67
CA ASN A 185 -15.72 -9.68 -0.24
C ASN A 185 -14.42 -9.14 0.33
N ILE A 186 -14.52 -8.20 1.27
CA ILE A 186 -13.35 -7.58 1.91
C ILE A 186 -13.09 -8.27 3.26
N ILE A 187 -11.83 -8.56 3.55
CA ILE A 187 -11.40 -9.26 4.78
C ILE A 187 -10.22 -8.56 5.46
N HIS A 188 -10.06 -8.78 6.76
CA HIS A 188 -8.87 -8.35 7.49
C HIS A 188 -7.63 -9.12 7.03
N ASN A 189 -6.45 -8.49 7.13
CA ASN A 189 -5.17 -9.11 6.78
C ASN A 189 -4.89 -10.38 7.61
N GLU A 190 -5.17 -10.34 8.90
CA GLU A 190 -4.98 -11.48 9.83
C GLU A 190 -5.85 -12.69 9.48
N LEU A 191 -7.01 -12.44 8.86
CA LEU A 191 -7.92 -13.49 8.44
C LEU A 191 -7.61 -14.02 7.04
N ASN A 192 -6.59 -13.50 6.35
CA ASN A 192 -6.34 -13.81 4.94
C ASN A 192 -6.19 -15.32 4.73
N GLU A 193 -5.34 -16.02 5.48
CA GLU A 193 -5.18 -17.47 5.31
C GLU A 193 -6.47 -18.27 5.55
N LYS A 194 -7.20 -17.96 6.63
CA LYS A 194 -8.47 -18.62 6.96
C LYS A 194 -9.52 -18.33 5.89
N ALA A 195 -9.58 -17.09 5.42
CA ALA A 195 -10.48 -16.67 4.37
C ALA A 195 -10.12 -17.30 3.02
N ARG A 196 -8.83 -17.48 2.68
CA ARG A 196 -8.40 -18.22 1.48
C ARG A 196 -8.82 -19.69 1.53
N LYS A 197 -8.69 -20.34 2.69
CA LYS A 197 -9.21 -21.71 2.90
C LYS A 197 -10.73 -21.76 2.72
N LEU A 198 -11.45 -20.78 3.25
CA LEU A 198 -12.91 -20.67 3.07
C LEU A 198 -13.29 -20.44 1.60
N GLU A 199 -12.57 -19.55 0.91
CA GLU A 199 -12.74 -19.30 -0.53
C GLU A 199 -12.58 -20.57 -1.36
N GLY A 200 -11.55 -21.38 -1.06
CA GLY A 200 -11.32 -22.67 -1.68
C GLY A 200 -12.50 -23.62 -1.50
N LYS A 201 -12.98 -23.77 -0.25
CA LYS A 201 -14.15 -24.59 0.07
C LYS A 201 -15.43 -24.12 -0.62
N LEU A 202 -15.63 -22.81 -0.75
CA LEU A 202 -16.79 -22.26 -1.46
C LEU A 202 -16.73 -22.55 -2.96
N LYS A 203 -15.53 -22.49 -3.56
CA LYS A 203 -15.31 -22.85 -4.97
C LYS A 203 -15.56 -24.34 -5.24
N GLU A 204 -15.08 -25.22 -4.35
CA GLU A 204 -15.37 -26.67 -4.42
C GLU A 204 -16.88 -26.95 -4.39
N LYS A 205 -17.65 -26.13 -3.68
CA LYS A 205 -19.12 -26.20 -3.60
C LYS A 205 -19.84 -25.51 -4.77
N GLY A 206 -19.13 -25.13 -5.84
CA GLY A 206 -19.70 -24.49 -7.04
C GLY A 206 -19.85 -22.97 -6.96
N ASN A 207 -19.48 -22.33 -5.85
CA ASN A 207 -19.58 -20.88 -5.68
C ASN A 207 -18.32 -20.17 -6.22
N ASN A 208 -18.20 -20.14 -7.55
CA ASN A 208 -17.03 -19.62 -8.26
C ASN A 208 -16.88 -18.10 -8.29
N ASN A 209 -17.92 -17.38 -7.86
CA ASN A 209 -18.01 -15.93 -7.93
C ASN A 209 -17.56 -15.23 -6.64
N VAL A 210 -17.28 -15.97 -5.57
CA VAL A 210 -16.82 -15.42 -4.29
C VAL A 210 -15.30 -15.27 -4.33
N ILE A 211 -14.84 -14.03 -4.16
CA ILE A 211 -13.43 -13.67 -4.12
C ILE A 211 -13.20 -12.83 -2.88
N PHE A 212 -12.20 -13.17 -2.08
CA PHE A 212 -11.82 -12.34 -0.94
C PHE A 212 -10.62 -11.45 -1.30
N ILE A 213 -10.67 -10.19 -0.89
CA ILE A 213 -9.56 -9.23 -1.02
C ILE A 213 -9.29 -8.64 0.36
N SER A 214 -8.03 -8.76 0.79
CA SER A 214 -7.50 -8.08 1.97
C SER A 214 -6.85 -6.74 1.59
N PRO A 215 -6.70 -5.82 2.54
CA PRO A 215 -5.88 -4.62 2.35
C PRO A 215 -4.48 -4.93 1.79
N ASN A 216 -3.84 -5.99 2.28
CA ASN A 216 -2.52 -6.42 1.82
C ASN A 216 -2.52 -6.86 0.34
N ASP A 217 -3.57 -7.54 -0.12
CA ASP A 217 -3.67 -7.91 -1.54
C ASP A 217 -3.75 -6.65 -2.42
N LEU A 218 -4.56 -5.67 -2.02
CA LEU A 218 -4.71 -4.40 -2.73
C LEU A 218 -3.40 -3.58 -2.70
N PHE A 219 -2.71 -3.56 -1.55
CA PHE A 219 -1.39 -2.94 -1.41
C PHE A 219 -0.38 -3.50 -2.42
N LEU A 220 -0.25 -4.84 -2.48
CA LEU A 220 0.70 -5.48 -3.38
C LEU A 220 0.35 -5.25 -4.86
N LEU A 221 -0.94 -5.18 -5.20
CA LEU A 221 -1.39 -4.80 -6.54
C LEU A 221 -1.00 -3.34 -6.87
N ILE A 222 -1.23 -2.39 -5.96
CA ILE A 222 -0.89 -0.97 -6.15
C ILE A 222 0.62 -0.78 -6.26
N ARG A 223 1.39 -1.48 -5.42
CA ARG A 223 2.86 -1.50 -5.49
C ARG A 223 3.36 -2.07 -6.81
N GLY A 224 2.70 -3.09 -7.36
CA GLY A 224 2.99 -3.58 -8.70
C GLY A 224 2.71 -2.52 -9.77
N ALA A 225 1.59 -1.81 -9.65
CA ALA A 225 1.20 -0.75 -10.58
C ALA A 225 2.20 0.43 -10.61
N SER A 226 2.72 0.86 -9.46
CA SER A 226 3.72 1.93 -9.41
C SER A 226 5.00 1.55 -10.16
N LYS A 227 5.48 0.30 -10.00
CA LYS A 227 6.63 -0.23 -10.74
C LYS A 227 6.39 -0.25 -12.25
N ILE A 228 5.21 -0.66 -12.71
CA ILE A 228 4.87 -0.68 -14.15
C ILE A 228 4.78 0.74 -14.70
N LEU A 229 4.19 1.69 -13.95
CA LEU A 229 4.14 3.10 -14.37
C LEU A 229 5.55 3.66 -14.59
N ILE A 230 6.43 3.47 -13.63
CA ILE A 230 7.84 3.89 -13.72
C ILE A 230 8.54 3.21 -14.89
N LYS A 231 8.32 1.90 -15.08
CA LYS A 231 8.87 1.18 -16.22
C LYS A 231 8.39 1.76 -17.55
N SER A 232 7.09 2.07 -17.66
CA SER A 232 6.54 2.67 -18.88
C SER A 232 7.15 4.05 -19.19
N TRP A 233 7.51 4.81 -18.17
CA TRP A 233 8.25 6.07 -18.32
C TRP A 233 9.68 5.84 -18.80
N SER A 234 10.36 4.82 -18.30
CA SER A 234 11.68 4.43 -18.82
C SER A 234 11.61 4.02 -20.28
N ASP A 235 10.59 3.24 -20.66
CA ASP A 235 10.40 2.78 -22.04
C ASP A 235 10.07 3.95 -22.99
N ASP A 236 9.26 4.92 -22.53
CA ASP A 236 9.00 6.17 -23.25
C ASP A 236 10.28 6.99 -23.43
N TYR A 237 11.14 7.09 -22.41
CA TYR A 237 12.43 7.76 -22.53
C TYR A 237 13.32 7.11 -23.61
N LEU A 238 13.37 5.78 -23.69
CA LEU A 238 14.14 5.08 -24.71
C LEU A 238 13.58 5.29 -26.11
N SER A 239 12.28 5.53 -26.22
CA SER A 239 11.57 5.69 -27.51
C SER A 239 11.61 7.13 -28.02
N ASP A 240 11.29 8.11 -27.17
CA ASP A 240 11.32 9.54 -27.48
C ASP A 240 11.82 10.34 -26.25
N PRO A 241 13.15 10.53 -26.13
CA PRO A 241 13.76 11.30 -25.04
C PRO A 241 13.23 12.73 -24.89
N ILE A 242 12.86 13.38 -26.00
CA ILE A 242 12.46 14.78 -26.03
C ILE A 242 11.04 14.90 -25.47
N GLU A 243 10.11 14.12 -26.02
CA GLU A 243 8.72 14.10 -25.54
C GLU A 243 8.66 13.64 -24.08
N PHE A 244 9.46 12.64 -23.71
CA PHE A 244 9.60 12.18 -22.34
C PHE A 244 10.05 13.31 -21.40
N SER A 245 11.12 14.02 -21.76
CA SER A 245 11.68 15.10 -20.94
C SER A 245 10.66 16.20 -20.67
N GLU A 246 9.86 16.57 -21.66
CA GLU A 246 8.77 17.53 -21.49
C GLU A 246 7.70 17.02 -20.52
N LYS A 247 7.21 15.78 -20.73
CA LYS A 247 6.17 15.17 -19.89
C LYS A 247 6.62 15.01 -18.45
N ILE A 248 7.85 14.54 -18.22
CA ILE A 248 8.34 14.29 -16.87
C ILE A 248 8.65 15.58 -16.12
N THR A 249 9.15 16.61 -16.81
CA THR A 249 9.36 17.94 -16.23
C THR A 249 8.03 18.53 -15.77
N PHE A 250 6.99 18.33 -16.57
CA PHE A 250 5.63 18.74 -16.21
C PHE A 250 5.13 18.01 -14.95
N VAL A 251 5.23 16.68 -14.90
CA VAL A 251 4.85 15.89 -13.71
C VAL A 251 5.64 16.34 -12.47
N LYS A 252 6.96 16.51 -12.60
CA LYS A 252 7.85 16.97 -11.52
C LYS A 252 7.37 18.31 -10.95
N SER A 253 6.95 19.24 -11.81
CA SER A 253 6.46 20.54 -11.38
C SER A 253 5.19 20.44 -10.52
N ILE A 254 4.31 19.47 -10.79
CA ILE A 254 3.12 19.22 -9.99
C ILE A 254 3.48 18.58 -8.65
N VAL A 255 4.37 17.59 -8.67
CA VAL A 255 4.87 16.95 -7.46
C VAL A 255 5.54 17.99 -6.56
N ASP A 256 6.35 18.90 -7.11
CA ASP A 256 7.00 19.97 -6.34
C ASP A 256 6.02 20.94 -5.68
N LYS A 257 4.88 21.23 -6.33
CA LYS A 257 3.83 22.10 -5.78
C LYS A 257 3.03 21.43 -4.65
N ASN A 258 2.86 20.11 -4.70
CA ASN A 258 1.89 19.38 -3.86
C ASN A 258 2.53 18.39 -2.89
N SER A 259 3.84 18.17 -2.96
CA SER A 259 4.55 17.31 -2.02
C SER A 259 4.44 17.86 -0.62
N ALA A 260 4.14 16.99 0.34
CA ALA A 260 4.23 17.35 1.75
C ALA A 260 5.65 17.86 2.04
N VAL A 261 5.74 19.03 2.68
CA VAL A 261 7.01 19.51 3.22
C VAL A 261 7.39 18.55 4.35
N LEU A 262 8.35 17.66 4.09
CA LEU A 262 8.96 16.84 5.11
C LEU A 262 9.69 17.78 6.08
N ILE A 263 9.03 18.13 7.18
CA ILE A 263 9.67 18.82 8.29
C ILE A 263 10.69 17.82 8.85
N LYS A 264 11.98 18.08 8.62
CA LYS A 264 13.02 17.22 9.19
C LYS A 264 12.99 17.40 10.69
N ASN A 265 13.23 16.34 11.46
CA ASN A 265 13.31 16.41 12.93
C ASN A 265 14.28 17.49 13.46
N LYS A 266 15.25 17.92 12.66
CA LYS A 266 16.18 19.01 13.02
C LYS A 266 15.54 20.41 12.96
N ASP A 267 14.45 20.55 12.20
CA ASP A 267 13.67 21.77 12.05
C ASP A 267 12.51 21.84 13.08
N LEU A 268 12.26 20.73 13.79
CA LEU A 268 11.41 20.67 14.97
C LEU A 268 12.32 20.90 16.19
N ASN A 269 12.38 22.14 16.69
CA ASN A 269 12.92 22.42 18.03
C ASN A 269 11.95 21.84 19.08
N ILE A 270 11.97 20.52 19.27
CA ILE A 270 11.31 19.81 20.37
C ILE A 270 12.39 19.06 21.16
#